data_AF-A0A2M9IIL3-F1
#
_entry.id   AF-A0A2M9IIL3-F1
#
_cell.length_a   1.000
_cell.length_b   1.000
_cell.length_c   1.000
_cell.angle_alpha   90.00
_cell.angle_beta   90.00
_cell.angle_gamma   90.00
#
_symmetry.space_group_name_H-M   'P 1'
#
loop_
_entity.id
_entity.type
_entity.pdbx_description
1 polymer ?
#
loop_
_entity_poly.entity_id
_entity_poly.type
_entity_poly.pdbx_seq_one_letter_code
_entity_poly.pdbx_strand_id
1 'polypeptide(L)'
;MILRLEWPGFQLVYDEGVLGLRWSRAADLEVKAELCIEASLRPKSGDGLCQLVLRFKSAPSDATDLIVVRVGVPATHVQSVEQLIQRLRREHDVPDRQADEVETDEFVRAPMGTDGWVLAPTGPASEELFGEVMDRIENDTD
;
A
#
# COMPACT_ATOMS: atom_id res chain seq x y z
N MET A 1 4.65 -25.15 -8.20
CA MET A 1 4.68 -25.43 -6.74
C MET A 1 3.74 -24.45 -6.06
N ILE A 2 2.65 -24.99 -5.50
CA ILE A 2 1.59 -24.23 -4.83
C ILE A 2 2.06 -23.85 -3.42
N LEU A 3 1.97 -22.57 -3.08
CA LEU A 3 2.12 -22.08 -1.71
C LEU A 3 0.73 -21.67 -1.22
N ARG A 4 0.32 -22.17 -0.04
CA ARG A 4 -0.96 -21.85 0.57
C ARG A 4 -0.76 -21.50 2.04
N LEU A 5 -1.22 -20.32 2.43
CA LEU A 5 -1.27 -19.85 3.81
C LEU A 5 -2.72 -19.60 4.19
N GLU A 6 -3.09 -19.99 5.40
CA GLU A 6 -4.47 -19.92 5.85
C GLU A 6 -4.53 -19.57 7.33
N TRP A 7 -5.33 -18.56 7.67
CA TRP A 7 -5.56 -18.16 9.04
C TRP A 7 -7.02 -17.68 9.21
N PRO A 8 -7.50 -17.46 10.44
CA PRO A 8 -8.93 -17.20 10.66
C PRO A 8 -9.49 -16.09 9.77
N GLY A 9 -10.46 -16.46 8.93
CA GLY A 9 -11.15 -15.54 8.04
C GLY A 9 -10.41 -15.21 6.74
N PHE A 10 -9.20 -15.72 6.49
CA PHE A 10 -8.43 -15.37 5.31
C PHE A 10 -7.55 -16.52 4.77
N GLN A 11 -7.44 -16.58 3.46
CA GLN A 11 -6.59 -17.51 2.74
C GLN A 11 -5.77 -16.77 1.68
N LEU A 12 -4.49 -17.09 1.60
CA LEU A 12 -3.56 -16.65 0.57
C LEU A 12 -3.02 -17.85 -0.19
N VAL A 13 -3.18 -17.86 -1.51
CA VAL A 13 -2.64 -18.89 -2.39
C VAL A 13 -1.75 -18.22 -3.41
N TYR A 14 -0.58 -18.80 -3.64
CA TYR A 14 0.28 -18.48 -4.77
C TYR A 14 0.50 -19.75 -5.59
N ASP A 15 -0.01 -19.75 -6.81
CA ASP A 15 0.11 -20.87 -7.74
C ASP A 15 0.39 -20.37 -9.15
N GLU A 16 1.41 -20.95 -9.80
CA GLU A 16 1.78 -20.66 -11.20
C GLU A 16 1.75 -19.17 -11.61
N GLY A 17 2.22 -18.26 -10.74
CA GLY A 17 2.25 -16.83 -11.03
C GLY A 17 0.93 -16.10 -10.77
N VAL A 18 -0.04 -16.73 -10.10
CA VAL A 18 -1.31 -16.13 -9.69
C VAL A 18 -1.38 -16.06 -8.16
N LEU A 19 -1.73 -14.87 -7.65
CA LEU A 19 -2.03 -14.62 -6.24
C LEU A 19 -3.55 -14.64 -6.04
N GLY A 20 -4.03 -15.57 -5.24
CA GLY A 20 -5.40 -15.64 -4.77
C GLY A 20 -5.52 -15.21 -3.31
N LEU A 21 -6.31 -14.18 -3.05
CA LEU A 21 -6.61 -13.63 -1.73
C LEU A 21 -8.10 -13.84 -1.45
N ARG A 22 -8.45 -14.59 -0.41
CA ARG A 22 -9.84 -14.94 -0.11
C ARG A 22 -10.18 -14.62 1.33
N TRP A 23 -11.15 -13.71 1.52
CA TRP A 23 -11.77 -13.44 2.81
C TRP A 23 -13.02 -14.29 2.96
N SER A 24 -13.04 -15.10 4.00
CA SER A 24 -14.16 -16.02 4.25
C SER A 24 -15.48 -15.26 4.33
N ARG A 25 -16.41 -15.59 3.43
CA ARG A 25 -17.78 -15.03 3.36
C ARG A 25 -17.89 -13.56 2.94
N ALA A 26 -16.83 -12.93 2.45
CA ALA A 26 -16.87 -11.52 2.08
C ALA A 26 -16.48 -11.30 0.61
N ALA A 27 -15.27 -11.68 0.23
CA ALA A 27 -14.71 -11.36 -1.07
C ALA A 27 -13.53 -12.26 -1.43
N ASP A 28 -13.27 -12.33 -2.72
CA ASP A 28 -12.10 -12.94 -3.34
C ASP A 28 -11.46 -11.96 -4.32
N LEU A 29 -10.13 -12.03 -4.39
CA LEU A 29 -9.32 -11.30 -5.34
C LEU A 29 -8.30 -12.27 -5.91
N GLU A 30 -8.37 -12.49 -7.22
CA GLU A 30 -7.36 -13.21 -7.97
C GLU A 30 -6.66 -12.24 -8.91
N VAL A 31 -5.33 -12.21 -8.82
CA VAL A 31 -4.51 -11.28 -9.58
C VAL A 31 -3.23 -11.99 -10.02
N LYS A 32 -2.77 -11.70 -11.23
CA LYS A 32 -1.48 -12.18 -11.68
C LYS A 32 -0.37 -11.50 -10.88
N ALA A 33 0.63 -12.26 -10.46
CA ALA A 33 1.78 -11.77 -9.73
C ALA A 33 2.60 -10.75 -10.54
N GLU A 34 2.58 -10.82 -11.88
CA GLU A 34 3.19 -9.81 -12.76
C GLU A 34 2.61 -8.40 -12.59
N LEU A 35 1.38 -8.29 -12.06
CA LEU A 35 0.73 -7.01 -11.78
C LEU A 35 1.06 -6.50 -10.37
N CYS A 36 1.72 -7.30 -9.54
CA CYS A 36 2.17 -6.91 -8.21
C CYS A 36 3.36 -5.95 -8.34
N ILE A 37 3.17 -4.71 -7.94
CA ILE A 37 4.21 -3.67 -8.00
C ILE A 37 4.86 -3.39 -6.64
N GLU A 38 4.27 -3.90 -5.56
CA GLU A 38 4.86 -3.80 -4.22
C GLU A 38 4.35 -4.94 -3.33
N ALA A 39 5.24 -5.53 -2.55
CA ALA A 39 4.90 -6.49 -1.49
C ALA A 39 5.77 -6.26 -0.26
N SER A 40 5.16 -5.91 0.86
CA SER A 40 5.88 -5.63 2.11
C SER A 40 5.15 -6.15 3.36
N LEU A 41 5.92 -6.50 4.38
CA LEU A 41 5.44 -6.75 5.74
C LEU A 41 5.77 -5.53 6.61
N ARG A 42 4.76 -4.97 7.25
CA ARG A 42 4.88 -3.83 8.16
C ARG A 42 4.52 -4.28 9.59
N PRO A 43 5.24 -3.83 10.63
CA PRO A 43 4.79 -4.04 11.99
C PRO A 43 3.48 -3.27 12.22
N LYS A 44 2.48 -3.91 12.84
CA LYS A 44 1.26 -3.23 13.29
C LYS A 44 1.50 -2.74 14.72
N SER A 45 1.40 -1.43 14.94
CA SER A 45 1.62 -0.84 16.26
C SER A 45 0.71 -1.48 17.32
N GLY A 46 1.30 -1.93 18.43
CA GLY A 46 0.58 -2.31 19.65
C GLY A 46 0.43 -3.80 19.94
N ASP A 47 0.31 -4.67 18.93
CA ASP A 47 -0.24 -6.03 19.13
C ASP A 47 0.70 -7.20 18.76
N GLY A 48 1.94 -6.94 18.35
CA GLY A 48 2.85 -8.00 17.85
C GLY A 48 2.38 -8.68 16.55
N LEU A 49 1.38 -8.08 15.89
CA LEU A 49 0.88 -8.50 14.58
C LEU A 49 1.64 -7.77 13.48
N CYS A 50 1.86 -8.44 12.36
CA CYS A 50 2.34 -7.79 11.15
C CYS A 50 1.16 -7.51 10.22
N GLN A 51 1.35 -6.59 9.29
CA GLN A 51 0.44 -6.32 8.19
C GLN A 51 1.16 -6.62 6.88
N LEU A 52 0.60 -7.52 6.08
CA LEU A 52 0.98 -7.72 4.70
C LEU A 52 0.31 -6.63 3.86
N VAL A 53 1.12 -5.89 3.11
CA VAL A 53 0.69 -4.88 2.16
C VAL A 53 1.09 -5.35 0.76
N LEU A 54 0.12 -5.43 -0.14
CA LEU A 54 0.31 -5.76 -1.54
C LEU A 54 -0.29 -4.64 -2.39
N ARG A 55 0.45 -4.17 -3.40
CA ARG A 55 -0.04 -3.18 -4.37
C ARG A 55 -0.02 -3.80 -5.75
N PHE A 56 -1.13 -3.65 -6.45
CA PHE A 56 -1.30 -4.15 -7.81
C PHE A 56 -1.67 -3.02 -8.75
N LYS A 57 -1.20 -3.11 -9.99
CA LYS A 57 -1.83 -2.39 -11.10
C LYS A 57 -3.17 -3.05 -11.42
N SER A 58 -4.20 -2.24 -11.63
CA SER A 58 -5.52 -2.72 -12.08
C SER A 58 -5.50 -3.29 -13.49
N ALA A 59 -4.58 -2.81 -14.33
CA ALA A 59 -4.37 -3.26 -15.70
C ALA A 59 -2.87 -3.18 -16.08
N PRO A 60 -2.41 -3.97 -17.07
CA PRO A 60 -1.00 -3.99 -17.48
C PRO A 60 -0.54 -2.73 -18.26
N SER A 61 -1.43 -1.88 -18.78
CA SER A 61 -1.10 -0.64 -19.50
C SER A 61 -0.93 0.57 -18.54
N ASP A 62 -0.80 1.79 -19.07
CA ASP A 62 -0.66 3.08 -18.35
C ASP A 62 -1.85 3.47 -17.46
N ALA A 63 -2.64 2.50 -17.00
CA ALA A 63 -3.69 2.71 -16.02
C ALA A 63 -3.07 3.21 -14.70
N THR A 64 -3.53 4.37 -14.24
CA THR A 64 -3.17 4.95 -12.94
C THR A 64 -3.87 4.28 -11.77
N ASP A 65 -4.83 3.40 -12.05
CA ASP A 65 -5.66 2.76 -11.04
C ASP A 65 -4.88 1.65 -10.31
N LEU A 66 -4.79 1.79 -8.99
CA LEU A 66 -4.08 0.88 -8.10
C LEU A 66 -5.03 0.16 -7.15
N ILE A 67 -4.78 -1.13 -6.96
CA ILE A 67 -5.43 -1.92 -5.93
C ILE A 67 -4.43 -2.12 -4.80
N VAL A 68 -4.77 -1.66 -3.59
CA VAL A 68 -3.96 -1.86 -2.39
C VAL A 68 -4.69 -2.82 -1.47
N VAL A 69 -4.05 -3.95 -1.17
CA VAL A 69 -4.56 -4.94 -0.22
C VAL A 69 -3.73 -4.89 1.04
N ARG A 70 -4.41 -4.80 2.19
CA ARG A 70 -3.80 -4.86 3.51
C ARG A 70 -4.42 -5.99 4.31
N VAL A 71 -3.60 -6.92 4.81
CA VAL A 71 -4.07 -8.07 5.58
C VAL A 71 -3.27 -8.20 6.86
N GLY A 72 -3.95 -8.42 7.98
CA GLY A 72 -3.29 -8.77 9.24
C GLY A 72 -2.69 -10.17 9.16
N VAL A 73 -1.41 -10.29 9.49
CA VAL A 73 -0.65 -11.55 9.48
C VAL A 73 -0.38 -11.96 10.92
N PRO A 74 -0.90 -13.12 11.37
CA PRO A 74 -0.55 -13.68 12.68
C PRO A 74 0.94 -13.99 12.78
N ALA A 75 1.51 -13.85 13.98
CA ALA A 75 2.93 -14.12 14.24
C ALA A 75 3.41 -15.49 13.71
N THR A 76 2.55 -16.51 13.78
CA THR A 76 2.82 -17.87 13.29
C THR A 76 3.05 -17.97 11.78
N HIS A 77 2.60 -16.97 11.01
CA HIS A 77 2.65 -16.96 9.54
C HIS A 77 3.65 -15.95 8.98
N VAL A 78 4.28 -15.12 9.82
CA VAL A 78 5.19 -14.04 9.38
C VAL A 78 6.31 -14.59 8.49
N GLN A 79 7.02 -15.64 8.95
CA GLN A 79 8.11 -16.24 8.20
C GLN A 79 7.66 -16.79 6.83
N SER A 80 6.49 -17.41 6.76
CA SER A 80 5.97 -17.94 5.50
C SER A 80 5.55 -16.83 4.54
N VAL A 81 5.04 -15.71 5.05
CA VAL A 81 4.74 -14.53 4.24
C VAL A 81 6.04 -13.86 3.75
N GLU A 82 7.09 -13.78 4.57
CA GLU A 82 8.41 -13.30 4.13
C GLU A 82 8.96 -14.14 2.97
N GLN A 83 8.85 -15.47 3.07
CA GLN A 83 9.26 -16.38 1.98
C GLN A 83 8.45 -16.14 0.69
N LEU A 84 7.14 -15.89 0.81
CA LEU A 84 6.31 -15.54 -0.34
C LEU A 84 6.77 -14.22 -0.97
N ILE A 85 7.00 -13.18 -0.15
CA ILE A 85 7.48 -11.89 -0.63
C ILE A 85 8.82 -12.05 -1.35
N GLN A 86 9.77 -12.77 -0.76
CA GLN A 86 11.07 -13.07 -1.39
C GLN A 86 10.92 -13.83 -2.70
N ARG A 87 9.89 -14.68 -2.82
CA ARG A 87 9.59 -15.38 -4.07
C ARG A 87 9.02 -14.43 -5.13
N LEU A 88 8.07 -13.58 -4.77
CA LEU A 88 7.51 -12.57 -5.69
C LEU A 88 8.61 -11.65 -6.23
N ARG A 89 9.56 -11.23 -5.37
CA ARG A 89 10.72 -10.43 -5.77
C ARG A 89 11.60 -11.12 -6.81
N ARG A 90 11.94 -12.40 -6.57
CA ARG A 90 12.82 -13.17 -7.45
C ARG A 90 12.18 -13.54 -8.78
N GLU A 91 10.87 -13.77 -8.79
CA GLU A 91 10.14 -14.28 -9.95
C GLU A 91 9.49 -13.18 -10.80
N HIS A 92 9.14 -12.03 -10.21
CA HIS A 92 8.34 -10.98 -10.87
C HIS A 92 8.91 -9.57 -10.70
N ASP A 93 10.18 -9.43 -10.30
CA ASP A 93 10.87 -8.14 -10.10
C ASP A 93 10.12 -7.14 -9.20
N VAL A 94 9.32 -7.64 -8.25
CA VAL A 94 8.58 -6.80 -7.31
C VAL A 94 9.58 -6.05 -6.42
N PRO A 95 9.60 -4.70 -6.38
CA PRO A 95 10.56 -3.96 -5.58
C PRO A 95 10.35 -4.15 -4.07
N ASP A 96 11.46 -4.13 -3.34
CA ASP A 96 11.46 -4.07 -1.88
C ASP A 96 11.34 -2.61 -1.42
N ARG A 97 10.11 -2.14 -1.20
CA ARG A 97 9.89 -0.86 -0.52
C ARG A 97 9.77 -1.06 1.00
N GLN A 98 10.61 -1.93 1.58
CA GLN A 98 10.86 -1.88 3.02
C GLN A 98 11.71 -0.63 3.31
N ALA A 99 11.07 0.36 3.94
CA ALA A 99 11.71 1.46 4.69
C ALA A 99 12.17 2.75 3.98
N ASP A 100 11.96 2.97 2.67
CA ASP A 100 12.25 4.30 2.07
C ASP A 100 11.11 5.33 2.20
N GLU A 101 9.96 4.90 2.70
CA GLU A 101 9.01 5.79 3.35
C GLU A 101 8.76 5.20 4.74
N VAL A 102 9.69 5.49 5.64
CA VAL A 102 9.19 6.09 6.87
C VAL A 102 8.56 7.39 6.38
N GLU A 103 7.24 7.41 6.20
CA GLU A 103 6.51 8.66 6.41
C GLU A 103 6.87 9.06 7.85
N THR A 104 8.02 9.72 8.00
CA THR A 104 8.29 10.68 9.08
C THR A 104 7.59 11.99 8.75
N ASP A 105 6.53 11.96 7.94
CA ASP A 105 5.40 12.81 8.26
C ASP A 105 4.79 12.24 9.53
N GLU A 106 5.41 12.60 10.64
CA GLU A 106 4.74 12.72 11.90
C GLU A 106 3.45 13.50 11.59
N PHE A 107 2.34 12.78 11.41
CA PHE A 107 1.06 13.40 11.11
C PHE A 107 0.76 14.34 12.27
N VAL A 108 1.12 15.62 12.11
CA VAL A 108 0.84 16.66 13.07
C VAL A 108 -0.68 16.72 13.11
N ARG A 109 -1.27 16.28 14.24
CA ARG A 109 -2.70 16.44 14.45
C ARG A 109 -3.02 17.91 14.20
N ALA A 110 -4.02 18.17 13.36
CA ALA A 110 -4.61 19.49 13.25
C ALA A 110 -4.82 20.03 14.68
N PRO A 111 -4.24 21.18 15.04
CA PRO A 111 -4.26 21.67 16.41
C PRO A 111 -5.71 21.85 16.87
N MET A 112 -6.20 20.91 17.68
CA MET A 112 -7.54 20.98 18.26
C MET A 112 -7.50 21.98 19.40
N GLY A 113 -7.70 23.27 19.10
CA GLY A 113 -7.85 24.28 20.15
C GLY A 113 -7.51 25.72 19.80
N THR A 114 -7.08 26.03 18.57
CA THR A 114 -6.86 27.43 18.16
C THR A 114 -7.80 27.82 17.02
N ASP A 115 -8.64 28.82 17.28
CA ASP A 115 -9.62 29.38 16.33
C ASP A 115 -9.00 29.86 15.00
N GLY A 116 -7.67 29.98 14.92
CA GLY A 116 -6.95 30.35 13.71
C GLY A 116 -7.00 29.31 12.58
N TRP A 117 -7.14 28.01 12.89
CA TRP A 117 -7.15 26.96 11.85
C TRP A 117 -8.41 26.98 10.99
N VAL A 118 -9.52 27.47 11.54
CA VAL A 118 -10.78 27.66 10.80
C VAL A 118 -10.70 28.81 9.80
N LEU A 119 -9.80 29.77 10.03
CA LEU A 119 -9.69 30.99 9.22
C LEU A 119 -8.61 30.91 8.12
N ALA A 120 -7.64 30.01 8.25
CA ALA A 120 -6.61 29.77 7.23
C ALA A 120 -6.20 28.29 7.19
N PRO A 121 -6.94 27.42 6.46
CA PRO A 121 -6.64 25.99 6.35
C PRO A 121 -5.38 25.69 5.50
N THR A 122 -4.89 26.68 4.76
CA THR A 122 -3.66 26.62 3.98
C THR A 122 -2.54 27.31 4.75
N GLY A 123 -1.59 26.52 5.25
CA GLY A 123 -0.34 27.09 5.76
C GLY A 123 0.51 27.68 4.62
N PRO A 124 1.63 28.35 4.94
CA PRO A 124 2.50 28.99 3.94
C PRO A 124 2.93 28.03 2.82
N ALA A 125 3.22 26.76 3.16
CA ALA A 125 3.58 25.73 2.19
C ALA A 125 2.45 25.38 1.21
N SER A 126 1.19 25.49 1.63
CA SER A 126 0.03 25.26 0.75
C SER A 126 -0.24 26.46 -0.16
N GLU A 127 0.07 27.68 0.28
CA GLU A 127 -0.03 28.89 -0.55
C GLU A 127 1.06 28.93 -1.63
N GLU A 128 2.28 28.50 -1.31
CA GLU A 128 3.39 28.36 -2.28
C GLU A 128 3.03 27.35 -3.39
N LEU A 129 2.52 26.17 -3.02
CA LEU A 129 2.07 25.16 -3.98
C LEU A 129 0.89 25.64 -4.83
N PHE A 130 -0.04 26.41 -4.25
CA PHE A 130 -1.15 26.98 -5.01
C PHE A 130 -0.66 28.03 -6.02
N GLY A 131 0.29 28.88 -5.64
CA GLY A 131 0.93 29.84 -6.54
C GLY A 131 1.59 29.16 -7.72
N GLU A 132 2.41 28.13 -7.47
CA GLU A 132 3.07 27.37 -8.55
C GLU A 132 2.09 26.72 -9.52
N VAL A 133 0.94 26.21 -9.02
CA VAL A 133 -0.09 25.60 -9.87
C VAL A 133 -0.80 26.65 -10.72
N MET A 134 -1.12 27.82 -10.16
CA MET A 134 -1.79 28.89 -10.89
C MET A 134 -0.87 29.50 -11.95
N ASP A 135 0.40 29.72 -11.64
CA ASP A 135 1.42 30.19 -12.59
C ASP A 135 1.58 29.21 -13.76
N ARG A 136 1.53 27.90 -13.50
CA ARG A 136 1.60 26.90 -14.57
C ARG A 136 0.36 26.94 -15.47
N ILE A 137 -0.83 27.12 -14.90
CA ILE A 137 -2.08 27.20 -15.68
C ILE A 137 -2.07 28.44 -16.59
N GLU A 138 -1.63 29.59 -16.09
CA GLU A 138 -1.54 30.80 -16.92
C GLU A 138 -0.54 30.64 -18.07
N ASN A 139 0.61 30.01 -17.83
CA ASN A 139 1.64 29.80 -18.85
C ASN A 139 1.33 28.66 -19.84
N ASP A 140 0.40 27.75 -19.52
CA ASP A 140 -0.08 26.68 -20.44
C ASP A 140 -1.21 27.16 -21.38
N THR A 141 -1.68 28.41 -21.24
CA THR A 141 -2.82 28.95 -22.04
C THR A 141 -2.39 29.85 -23.22
N ASP A 142 -1.08 29.98 -23.50
CA ASP A 142 -0.50 30.59 -24.71
C ASP A 142 -0.02 29.53 -25.72
#